data_AF-A0A9P5LRZ0-F1
#
_entry.id   AF-A0A9P5LRZ0-F1
#
_cell.length_a   1.000
_cell.length_b   1.000
_cell.length_c   1.000
_cell.angle_alpha   90.00
_cell.angle_beta   90.00
_cell.angle_gamma   90.00
#
_symmetry.space_group_name_H-M   'P 1'
#
loop_
_entity.id
_entity.type
_entity.pdbx_description
1 polymer ?
#
loop_
_entity_poly.entity_id
_entity_poly.type
_entity_poly.pdbx_seq_one_letter_code
_entity_poly.pdbx_strand_id
1 'polypeptide(L)'
;MAASTTLNDGTIGDMFPPEQRGGAISLISLCPLLGIITELIIGGYLTAAAGWRWTFWIITIATGVVQIGFLFLRETYAVTIFQKKTKRLRRETGNMALRSKYAKNLSKGDVFRTAALRLVKMLLFSPIILIVSLYSTVIYGWLYLVMTTLIEIFESHFNVSQGPVGLTFIGTGIGMFIGAISCTLLLDEWAIREAAGGEIQPEYRLPVMVLGGIILPIGFVIYGWTAEKHVQYIVPIAG
;
A
#
# COMPACT_ATOMS: atom_id res chain seq x y z
N MET A 1 6.49 -4.05 6.62
CA MET A 1 5.63 -3.26 5.71
C MET A 1 5.19 -4.03 4.48
N ALA A 2 6.07 -4.55 3.62
CA ALA A 2 5.65 -5.21 2.37
C ALA A 2 4.68 -6.40 2.55
N ALA A 3 4.86 -7.21 3.59
CA ALA A 3 3.96 -8.32 3.89
C ALA A 3 2.59 -7.85 4.38
N SER A 4 2.52 -6.81 5.21
CA SER A 4 1.25 -6.30 5.73
C SER A 4 0.40 -5.65 4.64
N THR A 5 1.00 -4.90 3.72
CA THR A 5 0.26 -4.23 2.64
C THR A 5 -0.38 -5.24 1.68
N THR A 6 0.33 -6.31 1.34
CA THR A 6 -0.18 -7.35 0.43
C THR A 6 -1.21 -8.28 1.10
N LEU A 7 -1.08 -8.53 2.40
CA LEU A 7 -2.06 -9.32 3.16
C LEU A 7 -3.34 -8.54 3.45
N ASN A 8 -3.27 -7.21 3.56
CA ASN A 8 -4.42 -6.37 3.92
C ASN A 8 -5.55 -6.51 2.91
N ASP A 9 -5.25 -6.35 1.61
CA ASP A 9 -6.25 -6.42 0.54
C ASP A 9 -6.93 -7.80 0.47
N GLY A 10 -6.15 -8.87 0.66
CA GLY A 10 -6.68 -10.24 0.72
C GLY A 10 -7.59 -10.45 1.93
N THR A 11 -7.21 -9.91 3.09
CA THR A 11 -7.99 -10.02 4.33
C THR A 11 -9.31 -9.24 4.21
N ILE A 12 -9.29 -8.05 3.61
CA ILE A 12 -10.50 -7.26 3.34
C ILE A 12 -11.42 -8.00 2.36
N GLY A 13 -10.85 -8.60 1.31
CA GLY A 13 -11.58 -9.44 0.36
C GLY A 13 -12.28 -10.64 1.01
N ASP A 14 -11.67 -11.21 2.04
CA ASP A 14 -12.25 -12.32 2.80
C ASP A 14 -13.33 -11.89 3.80
N MET A 15 -13.32 -10.63 4.27
CA MET A 15 -14.27 -10.10 5.27
C MET A 15 -15.49 -9.41 4.66
N PHE A 16 -15.35 -8.77 3.49
CA PHE A 16 -16.42 -7.96 2.88
C PHE A 16 -16.94 -8.58 1.57
N PRO A 17 -18.26 -8.49 1.30
CA PRO A 17 -18.83 -8.90 0.04
C PRO A 17 -18.41 -7.93 -1.10
N PRO A 18 -18.31 -8.40 -2.36
CA PRO A 18 -17.77 -7.61 -3.49
C PRO A 18 -18.32 -6.18 -3.61
N GLU A 19 -19.60 -6.00 -3.31
CA GLU A 19 -20.32 -4.74 -3.44
C GLU A 19 -19.91 -3.69 -2.40
N GLN A 20 -19.42 -4.13 -1.22
CA GLN A 20 -18.98 -3.26 -0.12
C GLN A 20 -17.45 -3.18 0.00
N ARG A 21 -16.71 -3.96 -0.79
CA ARG A 21 -15.24 -4.01 -0.74
C ARG A 21 -14.60 -2.67 -1.06
N GLY A 22 -15.12 -1.92 -2.05
CA GLY A 22 -14.55 -0.63 -2.46
C GLY A 22 -14.42 0.35 -1.29
N GLY A 23 -15.51 0.51 -0.51
CA GLY A 23 -15.53 1.39 0.66
C GLY A 23 -14.64 0.92 1.81
N ALA A 24 -14.57 -0.40 2.06
CA ALA A 24 -13.71 -0.95 3.09
C ALA A 24 -12.21 -0.79 2.73
N ILE A 25 -11.86 -1.06 1.47
CA ILE A 25 -10.49 -0.88 0.95
C ILE A 25 -10.11 0.60 1.01
N SER A 26 -10.98 1.52 0.61
CA SER A 26 -10.66 2.96 0.63
C SER A 26 -10.45 3.49 2.06
N LEU A 27 -11.30 3.10 3.02
CA LEU A 27 -11.15 3.50 4.42
C LEU A 27 -9.83 2.98 5.01
N ILE A 28 -9.49 1.72 4.76
CA ILE A 28 -8.25 1.13 5.26
C ILE A 28 -7.02 1.72 4.54
N SER A 29 -7.15 2.13 3.28
CA SER A 29 -6.08 2.78 2.51
C SER A 29 -5.75 4.19 3.01
N LEU A 30 -6.67 4.85 3.74
CA LEU A 30 -6.37 6.12 4.41
C LEU A 30 -5.38 5.94 5.59
N CYS A 31 -5.37 4.78 6.24
CA CYS A 31 -4.51 4.54 7.39
C CYS A 31 -3.00 4.66 7.04
N PRO A 32 -2.48 4.01 5.97
CA PRO A 32 -1.12 4.24 5.50
C PRO A 32 -0.80 5.70 5.15
N LEU A 33 -1.74 6.42 4.52
CA LEU A 33 -1.53 7.82 4.12
C LEU A 33 -1.31 8.73 5.34
N LEU A 34 -2.17 8.58 6.36
CA LEU A 34 -2.01 9.29 7.63
C LEU A 34 -0.73 8.85 8.36
N GLY A 35 -0.39 7.57 8.26
CA GLY A 35 0.84 6.99 8.78
C GLY A 35 2.08 7.69 8.25
N ILE A 36 2.20 7.85 6.92
CA ILE A 36 3.34 8.49 6.25
C ILE A 36 3.52 9.95 6.72
N ILE A 37 2.43 10.73 6.78
CA ILE A 37 2.50 12.14 7.22
C ILE A 37 2.96 12.22 8.68
N THR A 38 2.37 11.39 9.54
CA THR A 38 2.68 11.37 10.96
C THR A 38 4.12 10.87 11.21
N GLU A 39 4.56 9.88 10.44
CA GLU A 39 5.92 9.33 10.49
C GLU A 39 6.96 10.39 10.16
N LEU A 40 6.77 11.18 9.10
CA LEU A 40 7.76 12.16 8.65
C LEU A 40 7.90 13.33 9.63
N ILE A 41 6.80 13.77 10.24
CA ILE A 41 6.80 14.81 11.27
C ILE A 41 7.48 14.29 12.53
N ILE A 42 7.03 13.16 13.07
CA ILE A 42 7.60 12.62 14.31
C ILE A 42 9.07 12.23 14.10
N GLY A 43 9.39 11.59 12.97
CA GLY A 43 10.73 11.12 12.64
C GLY A 43 11.76 12.26 12.54
N GLY A 44 11.42 13.36 11.87
CA GLY A 44 12.31 14.52 11.73
C GLY A 44 12.61 15.18 13.08
N TYR A 45 11.57 15.48 13.86
CA TYR A 45 11.73 16.13 15.16
C TYR A 45 12.37 15.22 16.22
N LEU A 46 12.02 13.93 16.24
CA LEU A 46 12.58 12.95 17.17
C LEU A 46 14.07 12.71 16.90
N THR A 47 14.45 12.60 15.63
CA THR A 47 15.85 12.40 15.25
C THR A 47 16.68 13.63 15.60
N ALA A 48 16.15 14.83 15.41
CA ALA A 48 16.81 16.08 15.80
C ALA A 48 16.95 16.24 17.32
N ALA A 49 15.95 15.82 18.11
CA ALA A 49 15.93 16.04 19.56
C ALA A 49 16.63 14.93 20.37
N ALA A 50 16.37 13.67 20.04
CA ALA A 50 16.80 12.50 20.82
C ALA A 50 17.79 11.59 20.06
N GLY A 51 18.05 11.88 18.78
CA GLY A 51 18.93 11.09 17.92
C GLY A 51 18.23 9.91 17.25
N TRP A 52 18.85 9.42 16.18
CA TRP A 52 18.28 8.38 15.30
C TRP A 52 17.96 7.05 16.00
N ARG A 53 18.63 6.74 17.11
CA ARG A 53 18.40 5.48 17.87
C ARG A 53 17.03 5.47 18.54
N TRP A 54 16.53 6.63 18.97
CA TRP A 54 15.21 6.75 19.60
C TRP A 54 14.06 6.48 18.64
N THR A 55 14.26 6.73 17.34
CA THR A 55 13.31 6.35 16.29
C THR A 55 13.05 4.84 16.29
N PHE A 56 14.10 4.02 16.41
CA PHE A 56 13.95 2.56 16.51
C PHE A 56 13.23 2.11 17.79
N TRP A 57 13.50 2.76 18.92
CA TRP A 57 12.83 2.44 20.19
C TRP A 57 11.34 2.71 20.13
N ILE A 58 10.92 3.88 19.63
CA ILE A 58 9.49 4.23 19.51
C ILE A 58 8.77 3.27 18.57
N ILE A 59 9.35 2.95 17.41
CA ILE A 59 8.77 1.98 16.47
C ILE A 59 8.62 0.60 17.13
N THR A 60 9.62 0.17 17.90
CA THR A 60 9.59 -1.12 18.62
C THR A 60 8.48 -1.14 19.67
N ILE A 61 8.32 -0.05 20.44
CA ILE A 61 7.26 0.05 21.45
C ILE A 61 5.87 0.04 20.77
N ALA A 62 5.67 0.88 19.75
CA ALA A 62 4.40 0.98 19.04
C ALA A 62 3.99 -0.36 18.39
N THR A 63 4.93 -1.00 17.69
CA THR A 63 4.69 -2.33 17.09
C THR A 63 4.47 -3.41 18.15
N GLY A 64 5.18 -3.37 19.28
CA GLY A 64 4.97 -4.26 20.41
C GLY A 64 3.56 -4.15 21.01
N VAL A 65 3.05 -2.94 21.21
CA VAL A 65 1.68 -2.71 21.72
C VAL A 65 0.64 -3.28 20.76
N VAL A 66 0.79 -3.03 19.45
CA VAL A 66 -0.10 -3.60 18.43
C VAL A 66 -0.03 -5.13 18.42
N GLN A 67 1.17 -5.71 18.55
CA GLN A 67 1.38 -7.16 18.61
C GLN A 67 0.69 -7.80 19.83
N ILE A 68 0.71 -7.13 20.98
CA ILE A 68 -0.02 -7.56 22.17
C ILE A 68 -1.53 -7.50 21.92
N GLY A 69 -2.01 -6.46 21.23
CA GLY A 69 -3.41 -6.34 20.81
C GLY A 69 -3.90 -7.56 20.01
N PHE A 70 -3.06 -8.12 19.13
CA PHE A 70 -3.40 -9.32 18.36
C PHE A 70 -3.71 -10.55 19.23
N LEU A 71 -3.21 -10.63 20.47
CA LEU A 71 -3.55 -11.74 21.39
C LEU A 71 -5.03 -11.73 21.80
N PHE A 72 -5.69 -10.57 21.72
CA PHE A 72 -7.10 -10.40 22.06
C PHE A 72 -8.02 -10.52 20.85
N LEU A 73 -7.47 -10.53 19.63
CA LEU A 73 -8.25 -10.71 18.42
C LEU A 73 -8.69 -12.17 18.28
N ARG A 74 -9.98 -12.36 17.98
CA ARG A 74 -10.50 -13.67 17.59
C ARG A 74 -10.16 -13.95 16.14
N GLU A 75 -9.88 -15.22 15.86
CA GLU A 75 -9.70 -15.71 14.50
C GLU A 75 -10.95 -15.44 13.65
N THR A 76 -10.81 -14.66 12.59
CA THR A 76 -11.89 -14.27 11.67
C THR A 76 -11.85 -15.08 10.37
N TYR A 77 -10.77 -15.82 10.09
CA TYR A 77 -10.62 -16.52 8.82
C TYR A 77 -11.58 -17.70 8.67
N ALA A 78 -12.56 -17.56 7.76
CA ALA A 78 -13.64 -18.53 7.56
C ALA A 78 -13.12 -19.96 7.33
N VAL A 79 -12.07 -20.13 6.51
CA VAL A 79 -11.50 -21.46 6.22
C VAL A 79 -11.02 -22.16 7.50
N THR A 80 -10.29 -21.46 8.37
CA THR A 80 -9.79 -21.99 9.65
C THR A 80 -10.95 -22.32 10.61
N ILE A 81 -11.95 -21.45 10.70
CA ILE A 81 -13.14 -21.66 11.54
C ILE A 81 -13.91 -22.92 11.08
N PHE A 82 -14.18 -23.04 9.78
CA PHE A 82 -14.87 -24.20 9.23
C PHE A 82 -14.05 -25.48 9.39
N GLN A 83 -12.72 -25.45 9.21
CA GLN A 83 -11.87 -26.61 9.47
C GLN A 83 -11.93 -27.06 10.94
N LYS A 84 -11.86 -26.12 11.90
CA LYS A 84 -12.00 -26.42 13.34
C LYS A 84 -13.39 -27.01 13.65
N LYS A 85 -14.45 -26.44 13.08
CA LYS A 85 -15.84 -26.94 13.25
C LYS A 85 -16.03 -28.33 12.66
N THR A 86 -15.53 -28.60 11.45
CA THR A 86 -15.58 -29.94 10.84
C THR A 86 -14.79 -30.96 11.67
N LYS A 87 -13.61 -30.60 12.21
CA LYS A 87 -12.83 -31.50 13.06
C LYS A 87 -13.56 -31.82 14.37
N ARG A 88 -14.26 -30.84 14.96
CA ARG A 88 -15.10 -31.04 16.14
C ARG A 88 -16.30 -31.95 15.84
N LEU A 89 -17.04 -31.68 14.76
CA LEU A 89 -18.18 -32.49 14.33
C LEU A 89 -17.80 -33.93 14.02
N ARG A 90 -16.64 -34.17 13.38
CA ARG A 90 -16.11 -35.54 13.16
C ARG A 90 -15.90 -36.30 14.47
N ARG A 91 -15.44 -35.62 15.53
CA ARG A 91 -15.23 -36.23 16.85
C ARG A 91 -16.56 -36.53 17.55
N GLU A 92 -17.54 -35.64 17.43
CA GLU A 92 -18.84 -35.77 18.10
C GLU A 92 -19.76 -36.81 17.41
N THR A 93 -19.74 -36.90 16.08
CA THR A 93 -20.62 -37.81 15.32
C THR A 93 -19.96 -39.12 14.89
N GLY A 94 -18.64 -39.26 15.05
CA GLY A 94 -17.88 -40.41 14.53
C GLY A 94 -17.81 -40.51 13.00
N ASN A 95 -18.45 -39.59 12.28
CA ASN A 95 -18.54 -39.63 10.82
C ASN A 95 -17.33 -38.96 10.16
N MET A 96 -16.37 -39.77 9.72
CA MET A 96 -15.15 -39.33 9.02
C MET A 96 -15.42 -38.76 7.61
N ALA A 97 -16.61 -38.97 7.04
CA ALA A 97 -16.97 -38.47 5.71
C ALA A 97 -17.23 -36.95 5.68
N LEU A 98 -17.46 -36.32 6.82
CA LEU A 98 -17.69 -34.87 6.92
C LEU A 98 -16.47 -34.10 6.39
N ARG A 99 -16.61 -33.29 5.34
CA ARG A 99 -15.53 -32.43 4.80
C ARG A 99 -15.88 -30.95 4.96
N SER A 100 -14.86 -30.12 5.19
CA SER A 100 -15.03 -28.67 5.17
C SER A 100 -15.27 -28.21 3.73
N LYS A 101 -16.18 -27.25 3.53
CA LYS A 101 -16.49 -26.64 2.22
C LYS A 101 -15.24 -26.10 1.51
N TYR A 102 -14.21 -25.75 2.29
CA TYR A 102 -12.93 -25.18 1.80
C TYR A 102 -11.77 -26.17 1.82
N ALA A 103 -12.01 -27.46 2.11
CA ALA A 103 -10.96 -28.47 2.14
C ALA A 103 -10.46 -28.78 0.72
N LYS A 104 -9.33 -28.19 0.33
CA LYS A 104 -8.56 -28.63 -0.84
C LYS A 104 -7.61 -29.75 -0.41
N ASN A 105 -7.62 -30.89 -1.12
CA ASN A 105 -6.69 -32.01 -0.91
C ASN A 105 -5.30 -31.72 -1.53
N LEU A 106 -4.78 -30.51 -1.33
CA LEU A 106 -3.48 -30.10 -1.87
C LEU A 106 -2.49 -29.95 -0.71
N SER A 107 -1.27 -30.47 -0.90
CA SER A 107 -0.19 -30.25 0.06
C SER A 107 0.09 -28.74 0.19
N LYS A 108 0.47 -28.27 1.37
CA LYS A 108 0.84 -26.85 1.58
C LYS A 108 1.96 -26.43 0.61
N GLY A 109 2.88 -27.35 0.31
CA GLY A 109 3.95 -27.15 -0.68
C GLY A 109 3.42 -27.00 -2.11
N ASP A 110 2.40 -27.78 -2.49
CA ASP A 110 1.79 -27.70 -3.82
C ASP A 110 1.00 -26.41 -3.99
N VAL A 111 0.30 -25.95 -2.95
CA VAL A 111 -0.38 -24.65 -2.96
C VAL A 111 0.62 -23.51 -3.15
N PHE A 112 1.71 -23.52 -2.38
CA PHE A 112 2.77 -22.51 -2.50
C PHE A 112 3.41 -22.53 -3.89
N ARG A 113 3.81 -23.72 -4.38
CA ARG A 113 4.42 -23.88 -5.70
C ARG A 113 3.48 -23.43 -6.82
N THR A 114 2.20 -23.77 -6.74
CA THR A 114 1.20 -23.36 -7.73
C THR A 114 0.99 -21.85 -7.71
N ALA A 115 0.94 -21.22 -6.53
CA ALA A 115 0.81 -19.78 -6.40
C ALA A 115 2.05 -19.04 -6.94
N ALA A 116 3.24 -19.48 -6.54
CA ALA A 116 4.50 -18.90 -7.00
C ALA A 116 4.69 -19.03 -8.52
N LEU A 117 4.45 -20.22 -9.08
CA LEU A 117 4.52 -20.44 -10.53
C LEU A 117 3.47 -19.64 -11.29
N ARG A 118 2.26 -19.50 -10.75
CA ARG A 118 1.22 -18.67 -11.36
C ARG A 118 1.64 -17.20 -11.40
N LEU A 119 2.21 -16.68 -10.32
CA LEU A 119 2.69 -15.30 -10.24
C LEU A 119 3.80 -15.05 -11.26
N VAL A 120 4.82 -15.90 -11.29
CA VAL A 120 5.93 -15.79 -12.27
C VAL A 120 5.41 -15.90 -13.69
N LYS A 121 4.47 -16.83 -13.94
CA LYS A 121 3.87 -17.00 -15.26
C LYS A 121 3.05 -15.78 -15.68
N MET A 122 2.25 -15.22 -14.78
CA MET A 122 1.50 -13.98 -15.06
C MET A 122 2.44 -12.81 -15.32
N LEU A 123 3.52 -12.66 -14.53
CA LEU A 123 4.46 -11.56 -14.70
C LEU A 123 5.22 -11.64 -16.03
N LEU A 124 5.69 -12.83 -16.43
CA LEU A 124 6.53 -12.99 -17.62
C LEU A 124 5.73 -13.20 -18.92
N PHE A 125 4.57 -13.86 -18.86
CA PHE A 125 3.81 -14.23 -20.05
C PHE A 125 2.58 -13.35 -20.30
N SER A 126 2.15 -12.53 -19.33
CA SER A 126 1.14 -11.50 -19.60
C SER A 126 1.84 -10.17 -19.93
N PRO A 127 1.83 -9.73 -21.20
CA PRO A 127 2.55 -8.52 -21.61
C PRO A 127 2.02 -7.26 -20.88
N ILE A 128 0.74 -7.21 -20.58
CA ILE A 128 0.11 -6.09 -19.86
C ILE A 128 0.68 -5.97 -18.45
N ILE A 129 0.76 -7.10 -17.72
CA ILE A 129 1.26 -7.12 -16.34
C ILE A 129 2.74 -6.76 -16.31
N LEU A 130 3.52 -7.24 -17.28
CA LEU A 130 4.93 -6.90 -17.41
C LEU A 130 5.13 -5.39 -17.61
N ILE A 131 4.40 -4.78 -18.54
CA ILE A 131 4.49 -3.35 -18.84
C ILE A 131 4.10 -2.51 -17.63
N VAL A 132 2.96 -2.82 -16.99
CA VAL A 132 2.51 -2.09 -15.79
C VAL A 132 3.49 -2.25 -14.63
N SER A 133 4.05 -3.45 -14.43
CA SER A 133 5.04 -3.70 -13.38
C SER A 133 6.35 -2.95 -13.62
N LEU A 134 6.83 -2.90 -14.87
CA LEU A 134 8.02 -2.14 -15.24
C LEU A 134 7.80 -0.64 -15.05
N TYR A 135 6.65 -0.13 -15.50
CA TYR A 135 6.24 1.25 -15.30
C TYR A 135 6.19 1.62 -13.81
N SER A 136 5.55 0.80 -12.96
CA SER A 136 5.55 1.00 -11.52
C SER A 136 6.96 0.99 -10.93
N THR A 137 7.83 0.09 -11.40
CA THR A 137 9.23 0.01 -10.92
C THR A 137 9.99 1.31 -11.19
N VAL A 138 9.83 1.88 -12.39
CA VAL A 138 10.46 3.17 -12.74
C VAL A 138 9.94 4.30 -11.85
N ILE A 139 8.62 4.37 -11.63
CA ILE A 139 8.01 5.40 -10.76
C ILE A 139 8.53 5.28 -9.33
N TYR A 140 8.53 4.08 -8.75
CA TYR A 140 9.02 3.87 -7.40
C TYR A 140 10.52 4.18 -7.29
N GLY A 141 11.32 3.81 -8.29
CA GLY A 141 12.73 4.17 -8.34
C GLY A 141 12.94 5.69 -8.29
N TRP A 142 12.19 6.44 -9.10
CA TRP A 142 12.23 7.90 -9.07
C TRP A 142 11.73 8.50 -7.76
N LEU A 143 10.65 7.97 -7.18
CA LEU A 143 10.13 8.40 -5.90
C LEU A 143 11.20 8.29 -4.80
N TYR A 144 11.91 7.16 -4.72
CA TYR A 144 12.98 6.97 -3.75
C TYR A 144 14.17 7.91 -3.98
N LEU A 145 14.52 8.18 -5.25
CA LEU A 145 15.55 9.16 -5.58
C LEU A 145 15.15 10.55 -5.08
N VAL A 146 13.95 11.03 -5.42
CA VAL A 146 13.44 12.34 -4.97
C VAL A 146 13.41 12.44 -3.45
N MET A 147 12.93 11.42 -2.74
CA MET A 147 12.90 11.41 -1.28
C MET A 147 14.31 11.54 -0.69
N THR A 148 15.32 10.93 -1.30
CA THR A 148 16.71 10.98 -0.82
C THR A 148 17.36 12.33 -1.15
N THR A 149 17.23 12.81 -2.38
CA THR A 149 17.82 14.08 -2.83
C THR A 149 17.15 15.28 -2.19
N LEU A 150 15.87 15.20 -1.84
CA LEU A 150 15.16 16.29 -1.16
C LEU A 150 15.76 16.56 0.23
N ILE A 151 16.10 15.53 1.00
CA ILE A 151 16.78 15.69 2.30
C ILE A 151 18.11 16.42 2.08
N GLU A 152 18.93 15.90 1.16
CA GLU A 152 20.24 16.46 0.86
C GLU A 152 20.17 17.92 0.41
N ILE A 153 19.21 18.27 -0.46
CA ILE A 153 19.05 19.64 -0.96
C ILE A 153 18.64 20.60 0.15
N PHE A 154 17.69 20.19 1.00
CA PHE A 154 17.20 21.06 2.07
C PHE A 154 18.22 21.27 3.19
N GLU A 155 19.05 20.25 3.48
CA GLU A 155 20.15 20.38 4.44
C GLU A 155 21.31 21.19 3.87
N SER A 156 21.77 20.89 2.65
CA SER A 156 22.99 21.49 2.10
C SER A 156 22.79 22.88 1.48
N HIS A 157 21.69 23.10 0.74
CA HIS A 157 21.47 24.34 -0.01
C HIS A 157 20.61 25.36 0.76
N PHE A 158 19.62 24.89 1.52
CA PHE A 158 18.72 25.78 2.28
C PHE A 158 19.12 25.93 3.76
N ASN A 159 20.19 25.26 4.23
CA ASN A 159 20.67 25.26 5.62
C ASN A 159 19.56 25.00 6.64
N VAL A 160 18.57 24.18 6.27
CA VAL A 160 17.45 23.85 7.14
C VAL A 160 17.90 22.79 8.16
N SER A 161 17.61 23.02 9.44
CA SER A 161 17.93 22.04 10.48
C SER A 161 17.10 20.76 10.32
N GLN A 162 17.63 19.64 10.82
CA GLN A 162 17.05 18.28 10.69
C GLN A 162 15.56 18.19 11.06
N GLY A 163 15.09 18.99 12.03
CA GLY A 163 13.68 19.01 12.44
C GLY A 163 12.76 19.55 11.33
N PRO A 164 12.92 20.80 10.90
CA PRO A 164 12.14 21.38 9.81
C PRO A 164 12.28 20.69 8.44
N VAL A 165 13.35 19.93 8.18
CA VAL A 165 13.43 19.06 7.00
C VAL A 165 12.31 18.01 6.98
N GLY A 166 11.88 17.48 8.14
CA GLY A 166 10.75 16.57 8.22
C GLY A 166 9.41 17.18 7.77
N LEU A 167 9.25 18.51 7.89
CA LEU A 167 8.04 19.23 7.48
C LEU A 167 7.90 19.37 5.96
N THR A 168 9.00 19.31 5.20
CA THR A 168 8.95 19.46 3.73
C THR A 168 8.19 18.32 3.08
N PHE A 169 8.25 17.14 3.70
CA PHE A 169 7.51 15.96 3.28
C PHE A 169 6.00 16.04 3.52
N ILE A 170 5.49 17.04 4.26
CA ILE A 170 4.06 17.29 4.35
C ILE A 170 3.49 17.60 2.95
N GLY A 171 4.24 18.29 2.10
CA GLY A 171 3.81 18.53 0.72
C GLY A 171 3.62 17.24 -0.06
N THR A 172 4.55 16.29 0.07
CA THR A 172 4.42 14.95 -0.50
C THR A 172 3.20 14.22 0.05
N GLY A 173 2.97 14.29 1.37
CA GLY A 173 1.79 13.69 2.01
C GLY A 173 0.46 14.29 1.54
N ILE A 174 0.39 15.61 1.37
CA ILE A 174 -0.78 16.31 0.81
C ILE A 174 -0.98 15.88 -0.65
N GLY A 175 0.08 15.81 -1.45
CA GLY A 175 0.03 15.32 -2.83
C GLY A 175 -0.51 13.89 -2.92
N MET A 176 -0.05 13.00 -2.05
CA MET A 176 -0.59 11.63 -1.95
C MET A 176 -2.07 11.63 -1.54
N PHE A 177 -2.49 12.51 -0.63
CA PHE A 177 -3.87 12.60 -0.18
C PHE A 177 -4.82 13.11 -1.28
N ILE A 178 -4.41 14.18 -1.97
CA ILE A 178 -5.13 14.71 -3.14
C ILE A 178 -5.19 13.64 -4.23
N GLY A 179 -4.06 12.99 -4.54
CA GLY A 179 -4.00 11.91 -5.52
C GLY A 179 -4.90 10.73 -5.18
N ALA A 180 -4.96 10.32 -3.92
CA ALA A 180 -5.82 9.24 -3.46
C ALA A 180 -7.32 9.59 -3.57
N ILE A 181 -7.70 10.81 -3.18
CA ILE A 181 -9.09 11.29 -3.33
C ILE A 181 -9.46 11.40 -4.79
N SER A 182 -8.62 12.05 -5.61
CA SER A 182 -8.84 12.18 -7.05
C SER A 182 -8.93 10.82 -7.72
N CYS A 183 -8.07 9.87 -7.37
CA CYS A 183 -8.16 8.50 -7.88
C CYS A 183 -9.46 7.82 -7.45
N THR A 184 -9.86 7.91 -6.19
CA THR A 184 -11.09 7.25 -5.71
C THR A 184 -12.32 7.81 -6.41
N LEU A 185 -12.42 9.15 -6.54
CA LEU A 185 -13.56 9.80 -7.20
C LEU A 185 -13.57 9.53 -8.71
N LEU A 186 -12.43 9.67 -9.39
CA LEU A 186 -12.35 9.54 -10.85
C LEU A 186 -12.34 8.08 -11.31
N LEU A 187 -11.60 7.18 -10.65
CA LEU A 187 -11.57 5.76 -11.05
C LEU A 187 -12.90 5.08 -10.81
N ASP A 188 -13.54 5.28 -9.66
CA ASP A 188 -14.77 4.54 -9.36
C ASP A 188 -15.92 5.03 -10.24
N GLU A 189 -16.04 6.34 -10.49
CA GLU A 189 -17.01 6.85 -11.47
C GLU A 189 -16.73 6.33 -12.88
N TRP A 190 -15.47 6.33 -13.33
CA TRP A 190 -15.13 5.86 -14.67
C TRP A 190 -15.40 4.37 -14.82
N ALA A 191 -14.99 3.55 -13.85
CA ALA A 191 -15.17 2.11 -13.87
C ALA A 191 -16.65 1.71 -13.84
N ILE A 192 -17.49 2.43 -13.07
CA ILE A 192 -18.93 2.20 -13.03
C ILE A 192 -19.60 2.59 -14.36
N ARG A 193 -19.17 3.71 -14.97
CA ARG A 193 -19.69 4.15 -16.27
C ARG A 193 -19.35 3.16 -17.38
N GLU A 194 -18.09 2.72 -17.46
CA GLU A 194 -17.63 1.77 -18.47
C GLU A 194 -18.19 0.35 -18.28
N ALA A 195 -18.46 -0.05 -17.04
CA ALA A 195 -19.12 -1.32 -16.78
C ALA A 195 -20.54 -1.38 -17.37
N ALA A 196 -21.21 -0.23 -17.56
CA ALA A 196 -22.55 -0.13 -18.15
C ALA A 196 -23.59 -1.13 -17.59
N GLY A 197 -23.46 -1.50 -16.31
CA GLY A 197 -24.31 -2.50 -15.63
C GLY A 197 -23.79 -3.95 -15.65
N GLY A 198 -22.63 -4.21 -16.23
CA GLY A 198 -21.90 -5.49 -16.21
C GLY A 198 -20.89 -5.61 -15.05
N GLU A 199 -20.10 -6.69 -15.06
CA GLU A 199 -19.02 -6.89 -14.09
C GLU A 199 -17.89 -5.88 -14.30
N ILE A 200 -17.45 -5.21 -13.23
CA ILE A 200 -16.33 -4.26 -13.27
C ILE A 200 -15.04 -5.03 -13.53
N GLN A 201 -14.45 -4.81 -14.71
CA GLN A 201 -13.15 -5.36 -15.07
C GLN A 201 -12.00 -4.46 -14.60
N PRO A 202 -10.89 -5.01 -14.09
CA PRO A 202 -9.71 -4.23 -13.68
C PRO A 202 -9.18 -3.30 -14.78
N GLU A 203 -9.33 -3.69 -16.05
CA GLU A 203 -8.85 -3.00 -17.24
C GLU A 203 -9.49 -1.62 -17.43
N TYR A 204 -10.72 -1.43 -16.94
CA TYR A 204 -11.42 -0.13 -17.03
C TYR A 204 -10.74 0.98 -16.22
N ARG A 205 -9.77 0.63 -15.37
CA ARG A 205 -8.99 1.57 -14.56
C ARG A 205 -7.69 2.03 -15.25
N LEU A 206 -7.27 1.35 -16.33
CA LEU A 206 -6.04 1.67 -17.07
C LEU A 206 -6.00 3.09 -17.67
N PRO A 207 -7.10 3.65 -18.23
CA PRO A 207 -7.06 5.00 -18.81
C PRO A 207 -6.67 6.09 -17.80
N VAL A 208 -7.10 5.97 -16.55
CA VAL A 208 -6.74 6.94 -15.50
C VAL A 208 -5.25 6.86 -15.14
N MET A 209 -4.62 5.69 -15.27
CA MET A 209 -3.16 5.56 -15.10
C MET A 209 -2.37 6.35 -16.15
N VAL A 210 -2.91 6.51 -17.37
CA VAL A 210 -2.26 7.30 -18.44
C VAL A 210 -2.18 8.77 -18.06
N LEU A 211 -3.22 9.33 -17.43
CA LEU A 211 -3.19 10.70 -16.89
C LEU A 211 -2.08 10.86 -15.85
N GLY A 212 -1.96 9.91 -14.92
CA GLY A 212 -0.87 9.87 -13.96
C GLY A 212 0.51 9.81 -14.63
N GLY A 213 0.63 9.07 -15.73
CA GLY A 213 1.86 8.96 -16.51
C GLY A 213 2.28 10.23 -17.25
N ILE A 214 1.38 11.20 -17.42
CA ILE A 214 1.70 12.52 -17.99
C ILE A 214 2.03 13.51 -16.86
N ILE A 215 1.27 13.48 -15.76
CA ILE A 215 1.46 14.43 -14.64
C ILE A 215 2.79 14.18 -13.92
N LEU A 216 3.15 12.91 -13.70
CA LEU A 216 4.40 12.52 -13.02
C LEU A 216 5.67 13.11 -13.65
N PRO A 217 5.96 12.93 -14.95
CA PRO A 217 7.16 13.48 -15.55
C PRO A 217 7.17 15.01 -15.53
N ILE A 218 6.01 15.67 -15.62
CA ILE A 218 5.92 17.13 -15.47
C ILE A 218 6.34 17.54 -14.06
N GLY A 219 5.84 16.85 -13.03
CA GLY A 219 6.23 17.06 -11.63
C GLY A 219 7.74 16.90 -11.43
N PHE A 220 8.33 15.82 -11.97
CA PHE A 220 9.78 15.59 -11.88
C PHE A 220 10.62 16.66 -12.60
N VAL A 221 10.15 17.17 -13.74
CA VAL A 221 10.83 18.27 -14.43
C VAL A 221 10.76 19.55 -13.60
N ILE A 222 9.61 19.84 -12.99
CA ILE A 222 9.45 20.99 -12.08
C ILE A 222 10.39 20.83 -10.88
N TYR A 223 10.42 19.65 -10.24
CA TYR A 223 11.32 19.34 -9.13
C TYR A 223 12.79 19.55 -9.51
N GLY A 224 13.25 18.92 -10.60
CA GLY A 224 14.65 19.00 -11.03
C GLY A 224 15.07 20.42 -11.39
N TRP A 225 14.24 21.13 -12.15
CA TRP A 225 14.52 22.51 -12.57
C TRP A 225 14.56 23.48 -11.38
N THR A 226 13.64 23.33 -10.44
CA THR A 226 13.53 24.24 -9.30
C THR A 226 14.59 23.97 -8.24
N ALA A 227 15.01 22.71 -8.10
CA ALA A 227 16.18 22.32 -7.31
C ALA A 227 17.47 22.95 -7.87
N GLU A 228 17.71 22.85 -9.17
CA GLU A 228 18.90 23.42 -9.83
C GLU A 228 18.93 24.95 -9.76
N LYS A 229 17.79 25.61 -9.98
CA LYS A 229 17.69 27.08 -9.96
C LYS A 229 17.60 27.68 -8.55
N HIS A 230 17.68 26.85 -7.51
CA HIS A 230 17.55 27.27 -6.11
C HIS A 230 16.32 28.17 -5.87
N VAL A 231 15.21 27.82 -6.52
CA VAL A 231 13.94 28.55 -6.39
C VAL A 231 13.39 28.34 -4.99
N GLN A 232 12.57 29.27 -4.50
CA GLN A 232 11.93 29.21 -3.18
C GLN A 232 11.45 27.79 -2.82
N TYR A 233 11.77 27.35 -1.60
CA TYR A 233 11.56 26.01 -1.04
C TYR A 233 10.19 25.35 -1.29
N ILE A 234 9.13 26.13 -1.54
CA ILE A 234 7.77 25.63 -1.82
C ILE A 234 7.67 24.98 -3.21
N VAL A 235 8.42 25.46 -4.20
CA VAL A 235 8.24 25.02 -5.60
C VAL A 235 8.80 23.60 -5.84
N PRO A 236 9.98 23.22 -5.29
CA PRO A 236 10.42 21.82 -5.32
C PRO A 236 9.52 20.88 -4.52
N ILE A 237 8.80 21.37 -3.51
CA ILE A 237 7.86 20.57 -2.72
C ILE A 237 6.54 20.36 -3.49
N ALA A 238 6.18 21.27 -4.39
CA ALA A 238 4.93 21.24 -5.15
C ALA A 238 5.01 20.43 -6.46
N GLY A 239 6.21 20.23 -7.01
CA GLY A 239 6.45 19.37 -8.18
C GLY A 239 6.53 17.91 -7.79
#